data_AF-A0A936WZ67-F1
#
_entry.id   AF-A0A936WZ67-F1
#
_cell.length_a   1.000
_cell.length_b   1.000
_cell.length_c   1.000
_cell.angle_alpha   90.00
_cell.angle_beta   90.00
_cell.angle_gamma   90.00
#
_symmetry.space_group_name_H-M   'P 1'
#
loop_
_entity.id
_entity.type
_entity.pdbx_description
1 polymer ?
#
loop_
_entity_poly.entity_id
_entity_poly.type
_entity_poly.pdbx_seq_one_letter_code
_entity_poly.pdbx_strand_id
1 'polypeptide(L)'
;MLNTTSAALPVTFLDFNGKRIEPLIELEWTCSAEWNNKAFIIQRSADGRNWTSIGSTNGAIEGNFINKYHFTDMQPLKGKNYYRLRQEDFNLAFKYSKMILVQ
;
A
#
# COMPACT_ATOMS: atom_id res chain seq x y z
N MET A 1 -29.90 -23.72 3.80
CA MET A 1 -28.44 -23.48 3.90
C MET A 1 -28.26 -21.96 3.94
N LEU A 2 -27.81 -21.40 5.06
CA LEU A 2 -27.65 -19.94 5.19
C LEU A 2 -26.35 -19.52 4.48
N ASN A 3 -26.47 -18.64 3.48
CA ASN A 3 -25.35 -18.10 2.73
C ASN A 3 -24.70 -16.98 3.56
N THR A 4 -23.75 -17.32 4.42
CA THR A 4 -22.99 -16.32 5.19
C THR A 4 -21.93 -15.70 4.29
N THR A 5 -22.31 -14.71 3.47
CA THR A 5 -21.35 -13.78 2.90
C THR A 5 -20.78 -12.96 4.06
N SER A 6 -19.69 -13.45 4.66
CA SER A 6 -18.84 -12.63 5.54
C SER A 6 -18.41 -11.45 4.70
N ALA A 7 -19.04 -10.29 4.92
CA ALA A 7 -18.65 -9.05 4.29
C ALA A 7 -17.29 -8.70 4.89
N ALA A 8 -16.21 -9.14 4.22
CA ALA A 8 -14.87 -8.71 4.55
C ALA A 8 -14.89 -7.18 4.63
N LEU A 9 -14.61 -6.63 5.81
CA LEU A 9 -14.59 -5.20 5.97
C LEU A 9 -13.47 -4.66 5.06
N PRO A 10 -13.77 -3.66 4.22
CA PRO A 10 -12.78 -3.15 3.30
C PRO A 10 -11.59 -2.55 4.05
N VAL A 11 -10.37 -2.86 3.60
CA VAL A 11 -9.18 -2.16 4.07
C VAL A 11 -9.39 -0.66 3.90
N THR A 12 -9.22 0.08 4.99
CA THR A 12 -9.30 1.55 4.99
C THR A 12 -7.92 2.11 5.28
N PHE A 13 -7.31 2.76 4.28
CA PHE A 13 -6.07 3.49 4.46
C PHE A 13 -6.32 4.67 5.40
N LEU A 14 -5.65 4.68 6.55
CA LEU A 14 -5.66 5.80 7.47
C LEU A 14 -4.62 6.84 7.04
N ASP A 15 -3.44 6.36 6.65
CA ASP A 15 -2.38 7.23 6.17
C ASP A 15 -1.41 6.51 5.22
N PHE A 16 -0.75 7.31 4.39
CA PHE A 16 0.35 6.89 3.53
C PHE A 16 1.26 8.08 3.29
N ASN A 17 2.52 7.97 3.69
CA ASN A 17 3.53 9.02 3.53
C ASN A 17 4.84 8.42 3.03
N GLY A 18 5.74 9.32 2.63
CA GLY A 18 7.08 8.96 2.21
C GLY A 18 8.06 10.08 2.49
N LYS A 19 9.31 9.70 2.75
CA LYS A 19 10.40 10.61 3.08
C LYS A 19 11.65 10.21 2.31
N ARG A 20 12.29 11.20 1.68
CA ARG A 20 13.63 11.01 1.10
C ARG A 20 14.68 10.95 2.20
N ILE A 21 15.48 9.89 2.18
CA ILE A 21 16.65 9.69 3.03
C ILE A 21 17.76 9.23 2.11
N GLU A 22 18.52 10.17 1.55
CA GLU A 22 19.46 9.87 0.46
C GLU A 22 20.40 8.70 0.78
N PRO A 23 20.60 7.75 -0.15
CA PRO A 23 20.09 7.73 -1.54
C PRO A 23 18.69 7.10 -1.71
N LEU A 24 17.96 6.87 -0.62
CA LEU A 24 16.75 6.03 -0.55
C LEU A 24 15.48 6.88 -0.36
N ILE A 25 14.31 6.24 -0.52
CA ILE A 25 13.03 6.77 -0.05
C ILE A 25 12.39 5.73 0.88
N GLU A 26 12.01 6.16 2.07
CA GLU A 26 11.21 5.36 3.00
C GLU A 26 9.74 5.69 2.82
N LEU A 27 8.92 4.66 2.72
CA LEU A 27 7.47 4.74 2.62
C LEU A 27 6.85 4.10 3.84
N GLU A 28 5.85 4.75 4.43
CA GLU A 28 5.15 4.26 5.59
C GLU A 28 3.64 4.43 5.40
N TRP A 29 2.87 3.43 5.78
CA TRP A 29 1.42 3.52 5.76
C TRP A 29 0.79 2.83 6.95
N THR A 30 -0.42 3.29 7.24
CA THR A 30 -1.25 2.74 8.30
C THR A 30 -2.64 2.48 7.74
N CYS A 31 -3.22 1.33 8.10
CA CYS A 31 -4.60 1.00 7.74
C CYS A 31 -5.36 0.46 8.95
N SER A 32 -6.66 0.73 9.00
CA SER A 32 -7.56 0.12 9.98
C SER A 32 -8.13 -1.19 9.45
N ALA A 33 -8.28 -2.16 10.36
CA ALA A 33 -8.96 -3.44 10.21
C ALA A 33 -8.72 -4.17 8.86
N GLU A 34 -7.82 -5.13 8.86
CA GLU A 34 -7.53 -5.96 7.68
C GLU A 34 -8.23 -7.31 7.82
N TRP A 35 -9.51 -7.36 7.49
CA TRP A 35 -10.14 -8.63 7.13
C TRP A 35 -9.87 -8.82 5.64
N ASN A 36 -9.26 -9.94 5.24
CA ASN A 36 -9.08 -10.33 3.84
C ASN A 36 -7.97 -9.60 3.03
N ASN A 37 -6.99 -8.93 3.66
CA ASN A 37 -5.87 -8.33 2.93
C ASN A 37 -4.78 -9.36 2.60
N LYS A 38 -4.51 -9.59 1.31
CA LYS A 38 -3.41 -10.47 0.86
C LYS A 38 -2.08 -9.73 0.86
N ALA A 39 -2.02 -8.57 0.20
CA ALA A 39 -0.77 -7.83 0.04
C ALA A 39 -0.99 -6.36 -0.31
N PHE A 40 0.01 -5.54 0.00
CA PHE A 40 0.20 -4.22 -0.60
C PHE A 40 1.28 -4.31 -1.67
N ILE A 41 0.95 -3.91 -2.89
CA ILE A 41 1.92 -3.72 -3.98
C ILE A 41 2.31 -2.25 -4.02
N ILE A 42 3.60 -1.97 -3.83
CA ILE A 42 4.14 -0.62 -3.86
C ILE A 42 4.39 -0.25 -5.33
N GLN A 43 3.77 0.83 -5.78
CA GLN A 43 3.95 1.33 -7.14
C GLN A 43 4.61 2.70 -7.13
N ARG A 44 5.55 2.89 -8.06
CA ARG A 44 6.26 4.15 -8.29
C ARG A 44 6.01 4.68 -9.69
N SER A 45 5.98 5.99 -9.83
CA SER A 45 5.83 6.69 -11.11
C SER A 45 6.71 7.94 -11.17
N ALA A 46 7.18 8.27 -12.37
CA ALA A 46 7.88 9.53 -12.65
C ALA A 46 6.91 10.69 -12.96
N ASP A 47 5.69 10.37 -13.39
CA ASP A 47 4.72 11.32 -13.97
C ASP A 47 3.33 11.27 -13.31
N GLY A 48 3.12 10.36 -12.35
CA GLY A 48 1.85 10.10 -11.70
C GLY A 48 0.82 9.37 -12.56
N ARG A 49 1.20 8.92 -13.77
CA ARG A 49 0.31 8.29 -14.77
C ARG A 49 0.74 6.87 -15.09
N ASN A 50 2.04 6.67 -15.35
CA ASN A 50 2.64 5.37 -15.66
C ASN A 50 3.28 4.77 -14.41
N TRP A 51 2.82 3.60 -14.01
CA TRP A 51 3.16 3.01 -12.71
C TRP A 51 3.95 1.71 -12.88
N THR A 52 5.06 1.60 -12.15
CA THR A 52 5.87 0.39 -12.05
C THR A 52 5.75 -0.17 -10.63
N SER A 53 5.45 -1.47 -10.50
CA SER A 53 5.51 -2.16 -9.22
C SER A 53 6.98 -2.35 -8.82
N ILE A 54 7.36 -1.88 -7.63
CA ILE A 54 8.74 -1.91 -7.13
C ILE A 54 8.94 -2.86 -5.95
N GLY A 55 7.85 -3.42 -5.42
CA GLY A 55 7.89 -4.39 -4.34
C GLY A 55 6.51 -4.64 -3.75
N SER A 56 6.47 -5.50 -2.73
CA SER A 56 5.24 -5.83 -2.02
C SER A 56 5.50 -6.12 -0.55
N THR A 57 4.49 -5.84 0.27
CA THR A 57 4.45 -6.23 1.69
C THR A 57 3.20 -7.07 1.92
N ASN A 58 3.32 -8.20 2.62
CA ASN A 58 2.16 -9.03 2.95
C ASN A 58 1.20 -8.26 3.87
N GLY A 59 -0.11 -8.42 3.65
CA GLY A 59 -1.12 -7.91 4.56
C GLY A 59 -1.18 -8.74 5.85
N ALA A 60 -1.73 -8.16 6.93
CA ALA A 60 -2.00 -8.91 8.14
C ALA A 60 -3.23 -9.81 7.94
N ILE A 61 -3.18 -10.99 8.54
CA ILE A 61 -4.18 -12.04 8.36
C ILE A 61 -5.34 -11.89 9.37
N GLU A 62 -5.10 -11.33 10.56
CA GLU A 62 -6.12 -11.06 11.59
C GLU A 62 -5.54 -10.20 12.75
N GLY A 63 -6.40 -9.47 13.47
CA GLY A 63 -6.20 -9.21 14.91
C GLY A 63 -5.88 -7.80 15.40
N ASN A 64 -5.54 -6.83 14.54
CA ASN A 64 -5.21 -5.47 15.00
C ASN A 64 -6.16 -4.42 14.41
N PHE A 65 -6.63 -3.51 15.27
CA PHE A 65 -7.47 -2.38 14.87
C PHE A 65 -6.74 -1.43 13.91
N ILE A 66 -5.40 -1.35 14.02
CA ILE A 66 -4.53 -0.49 13.23
C ILE A 66 -3.23 -1.26 12.95
N ASN A 67 -2.89 -1.44 11.67
CA ASN A 67 -1.62 -2.02 11.24
C ASN A 67 -0.73 -0.96 10.59
N LYS A 68 0.57 -1.05 10.88
CA LYS A 68 1.61 -0.16 10.35
C LYS A 68 2.56 -0.95 9.48
N TYR A 69 2.92 -0.37 8.36
CA TYR A 69 3.77 -0.99 7.35
C TYR A 69 4.82 -0.01 6.87
N HIS A 70 5.94 -0.55 6.39
CA HIS A 70 7.00 0.21 5.79
C HIS A 70 7.52 -0.48 4.52
N PHE A 71 8.12 0.30 3.63
CA PHE A 71 8.85 -0.17 2.47
C PHE A 71 9.97 0.82 2.12
N THR A 72 11.16 0.32 1.84
CA THR A 72 12.29 1.15 1.40
C THR A 72 12.51 0.99 -0.09
N ASP A 73 12.34 2.09 -0.82
CA ASP A 73 12.78 2.20 -2.21
C ASP A 73 14.28 2.47 -2.25
N MET A 74 15.04 1.43 -2.58
CA MET A 74 16.50 1.47 -2.63
C MET A 74 17.07 2.14 -3.89
N GLN A 75 16.24 2.37 -4.91
CA GLN A 75 16.66 2.90 -6.20
C GLN A 75 15.67 3.95 -6.71
N PRO A 76 15.39 5.02 -5.94
CA PRO A 76 14.45 6.04 -6.34
C PRO A 76 14.91 6.74 -7.62
N LEU A 77 13.94 7.23 -8.40
CA LEU A 77 14.23 8.04 -9.57
C LEU A 77 14.87 9.37 -9.15
N LYS A 78 15.65 9.97 -10.05
CA LYS A 78 16.14 11.33 -9.86
C LYS A 78 14.97 12.32 -9.88
N GLY A 79 14.92 13.22 -8.91
CA GLY A 79 13.86 14.23 -8.80
C GLY A 79 12.55 13.68 -8.24
N LYS A 80 11.43 13.96 -8.91
CA LYS A 80 10.09 13.61 -8.42
C LYS A 80 9.86 12.11 -8.44
N ASN A 81 9.36 11.58 -7.34
CA ASN A 81 8.89 10.21 -7.24
C ASN A 81 7.45 10.22 -6.72
N TYR A 82 6.53 9.71 -7.53
CA TYR A 82 5.15 9.50 -7.12
C TYR A 82 4.98 8.07 -6.62
N TYR A 83 4.27 7.90 -5.52
CA TYR A 83 3.96 6.58 -4.97
C TYR A 83 2.46 6.41 -4.75
N ARG A 84 2.00 5.17 -4.91
CA ARG A 84 0.70 4.69 -4.44
C ARG A 84 0.82 3.23 -4.04
N LEU A 85 -0.08 2.79 -3.18
CA LEU A 85 -0.24 1.39 -2.81
C LEU A 85 -1.40 0.82 -3.63
N ARG A 86 -1.22 -0.39 -4.15
CA ARG A 86 -2.33 -1.23 -4.61
C ARG A 86 -2.51 -2.34 -3.59
N GLN A 87 -3.57 -2.25 -2.80
CA GLN A 87 -3.95 -3.31 -1.88
C GLN A 87 -4.71 -4.38 -2.66
N GLU A 88 -4.36 -5.64 -2.45
CA GLU A 88 -5.00 -6.80 -3.08
C GLU A 88 -5.60 -7.72 -2.01
N ASP A 89 -6.84 -8.14 -2.22
CA ASP A 89 -7.55 -9.11 -1.39
C ASP A 89 -7.28 -10.55 -1.86
N PHE A 90 -7.58 -11.56 -1.04
CA PHE A 90 -7.46 -12.97 -1.44
C PHE A 90 -8.40 -13.37 -2.59
N ASN A 91 -9.50 -12.63 -2.78
CA ASN A 91 -10.44 -12.80 -3.89
C ASN A 91 -10.05 -12.00 -5.15
N LEU A 92 -8.83 -11.46 -5.20
CA LEU A 92 -8.29 -10.65 -6.30
C LEU A 92 -8.92 -9.25 -6.47
N ALA A 93 -9.82 -8.82 -5.59
CA ALA A 93 -10.24 -7.43 -5.54
C ALA A 93 -9.04 -6.54 -5.17
N PHE A 94 -9.04 -5.30 -5.65
CA PHE A 94 -7.97 -4.37 -5.32
C PHE A 94 -8.48 -2.94 -5.14
N LYS A 95 -7.73 -2.17 -4.36
CA LYS A 95 -7.94 -0.74 -4.14
C LYS A 95 -6.63 0.02 -4.14
N TYR A 96 -6.68 1.28 -4.53
CA TYR A 96 -5.52 2.17 -4.46
C TYR A 96 -5.61 3.08 -3.23
N SER A 97 -4.45 3.36 -2.64
CA SER A 97 -4.31 4.47 -1.67
C SER A 97 -4.41 5.83 -2.37
N LYS A 98 -4.38 6.91 -1.57
CA LYS A 98 -3.98 8.23 -2.09
C LYS A 98 -2.60 8.14 -2.76
N MET A 99 -2.35 9.02 -3.72
CA MET A 99 -1.03 9.23 -4.28
C MET A 99 -0.25 10.23 -3.43
N ILE A 100 1.03 9.98 -3.24
CA ILE A 100 1.96 10.93 -2.63
C ILE A 100 3.07 11.28 -3.61
N LEU A 101 3.62 12.49 -3.48
CA LEU A 101 4.82 12.94 -4.16
C LEU A 101 5.93 13.09 -3.12
N VAL A 102 7.08 12.48 -3.38
CA VAL A 102 8.30 12.65 -2.60
C VAL A 102 9.35 13.29 -3.52
N GLN A 103 9.99 14.36 -3.05
CA GLN A 103 11.00 15.11 -3.80
C GLN A 103 12.33 15.09 -3.06
#